data_AF-A0A1Y3URM3-F1
#
_entry.id   AF-A0A1Y3URM3-F1
#
_cell.length_a   1.000
_cell.length_b   1.000
_cell.length_c   1.000
_cell.angle_alpha   90.00
_cell.angle_beta   90.00
_cell.angle_gamma   90.00
#
_symmetry.space_group_name_H-M   'P 1'
#
loop_
_entity.id
_entity.type
_entity.pdbx_description
1 polymer ?
#
loop_
_entity_poly.entity_id
_entity_poly.type
_entity_poly.pdbx_seq_one_letter_code
_entity_poly.pdbx_strand_id
1 'polypeptide(L)'
;MAMKPKVYFTRDIAPENVVRLYHLLDVELPGKVAVKVHSGEQGNQNYLTPEFWKPMVDEVGGTIVECNTAYGDASGGVRDHTETHWKLMEEHGWTTYFDVDIMDAEGPDVVWPVRGGKQLTENHLGKHIEDYDSMLVLA
;
A
#
# COMPACT_ATOMS: atom_id res chain seq x y z
N MET A 1 -22.82 -9.76 -22.69
CA MET A 1 -21.48 -10.26 -22.32
C MET A 1 -20.81 -9.17 -21.50
N ALA A 2 -20.21 -9.49 -20.36
CA ALA A 2 -19.43 -8.50 -19.60
C ALA A 2 -18.24 -8.03 -20.45
N MET A 3 -17.94 -6.73 -20.45
CA MET A 3 -16.76 -6.22 -21.13
C MET A 3 -15.50 -6.79 -20.46
N LYS A 4 -14.50 -7.17 -21.27
CA LYS A 4 -13.20 -7.60 -20.75
C LYS A 4 -12.49 -6.39 -20.12
N PRO A 5 -11.82 -6.56 -18.96
CA PRO A 5 -11.02 -5.49 -18.37
C PRO A 5 -9.92 -5.02 -19.34
N LYS A 6 -9.69 -3.70 -19.39
CA LYS A 6 -8.57 -3.12 -20.13
C LYS A 6 -7.34 -3.13 -19.22
N VAL A 7 -6.23 -3.64 -19.73
CA VAL A 7 -4.95 -3.72 -19.02
C VAL A 7 -3.93 -2.87 -19.78
N TYR A 8 -3.25 -1.99 -19.07
CA TYR A 8 -2.16 -1.19 -19.62
C TYR A 8 -0.80 -1.80 -19.23
N PHE A 9 0.18 -1.68 -20.12
CA PHE A 9 1.49 -2.31 -19.95
C PHE A 9 2.59 -1.41 -20.52
N THR A 10 3.72 -1.35 -19.83
CA THR A 10 4.96 -0.71 -20.29
C THR A 10 6.13 -1.69 -20.13
N ARG A 11 7.08 -1.64 -21.05
CA ARG A 11 8.36 -2.38 -20.93
C ARG A 11 9.43 -1.57 -20.23
N ASP A 12 9.23 -0.26 -20.16
CA ASP A 12 10.18 0.68 -19.60
C ASP A 12 9.80 0.97 -18.15
N ILE A 13 10.69 0.60 -17.24
CA ILE A 13 10.52 0.69 -15.78
C ILE A 13 11.10 2.03 -15.34
N ALA A 14 10.30 3.08 -15.47
CA ALA A 14 10.63 4.42 -15.05
C ALA A 14 9.49 5.00 -14.19
N PRO A 15 9.79 5.78 -13.13
CA PRO A 15 8.78 6.40 -12.27
C PRO A 15 7.66 7.14 -13.02
N GLU A 16 8.04 7.91 -14.05
CA GLU A 16 7.13 8.74 -14.85
C GLU A 16 6.17 7.89 -15.69
N ASN A 17 6.60 6.66 -16.03
CA ASN A 17 5.74 5.73 -16.75
C ASN A 17 4.59 5.24 -15.87
N VAL A 18 4.76 5.15 -14.54
CA VAL A 18 3.68 4.78 -13.61
C VAL A 18 2.60 5.85 -13.63
N VAL A 19 2.99 7.13 -13.51
CA VAL A 19 2.08 8.29 -13.60
C VAL A 19 1.34 8.32 -14.93
N ARG A 20 2.08 8.15 -16.05
CA ARG A 20 1.46 8.07 -17.38
C ARG A 20 0.42 6.95 -17.47
N LEU A 21 0.72 5.77 -16.94
CA LEU A 21 -0.21 4.64 -16.95
C LEU A 21 -1.43 4.90 -16.08
N TYR A 22 -1.26 5.53 -14.92
CA TYR A 22 -2.36 5.96 -14.06
C TYR A 22 -3.31 6.91 -14.80
N HIS A 23 -2.79 7.93 -15.50
CA HIS A 23 -3.65 8.84 -16.28
C HIS A 23 -4.41 8.14 -17.41
N LEU A 24 -3.89 7.04 -17.98
CA LEU A 24 -4.63 6.27 -18.98
C LEU A 24 -5.82 5.51 -18.38
N LEU A 25 -5.86 5.29 -17.06
CA LEU A 25 -7.03 4.70 -16.40
C LEU A 25 -8.23 5.66 -16.44
N ASP A 26 -7.99 6.97 -16.57
CA ASP A 26 -9.03 8.01 -16.56
C ASP A 26 -9.88 7.93 -15.27
N VAL A 27 -9.19 7.78 -14.13
CA VAL A 27 -9.79 7.70 -12.79
C VAL A 27 -9.18 8.77 -11.89
N GLU A 28 -9.99 9.28 -10.97
CA GLU A 28 -9.55 10.16 -9.89
C GLU A 28 -9.71 9.42 -8.56
N LEU A 29 -8.78 9.65 -7.64
CA LEU A 29 -8.83 9.16 -6.27
C LEU A 29 -9.21 10.34 -5.36
N PRO A 30 -10.50 10.51 -5.02
CA PRO A 30 -10.95 11.64 -4.20
C PRO A 30 -10.49 11.51 -2.75
N GLY A 31 -10.45 12.66 -2.05
CA GLY A 31 -10.26 12.73 -0.61
C GLY A 31 -8.84 12.35 -0.16
N LYS A 32 -8.71 11.80 1.05
CA LYS A 32 -7.41 11.35 1.56
C LYS A 32 -7.04 10.01 0.92
N VAL A 33 -5.90 9.96 0.23
CA VAL A 33 -5.46 8.78 -0.53
C VAL A 33 -4.46 7.95 0.27
N ALA A 34 -4.79 6.69 0.53
CA ALA A 34 -3.85 5.69 0.99
C ALA A 34 -3.05 5.12 -0.20
N VAL A 35 -1.73 5.05 -0.09
CA VAL A 35 -0.86 4.43 -1.10
C VAL A 35 -0.20 3.21 -0.48
N LYS A 36 -0.77 2.03 -0.80
CA LYS A 36 -0.25 0.74 -0.33
C LYS A 36 0.96 0.36 -1.17
N VAL A 37 2.07 0.08 -0.50
CA VAL A 37 3.32 -0.37 -1.11
C VAL A 37 3.78 -1.67 -0.47
N HIS A 38 4.76 -2.32 -1.10
CA HIS A 38 5.63 -3.24 -0.39
C HIS A 38 6.87 -2.47 0.09
N SER A 39 7.00 -2.29 1.40
CA SER A 39 8.08 -1.51 2.02
C SER A 39 9.48 -2.14 1.96
N GLY A 40 9.63 -3.34 1.41
CA GLY A 40 10.79 -4.21 1.58
C GLY A 40 10.73 -5.07 2.85
N GLU A 41 11.70 -5.96 3.01
CA GLU A 41 11.91 -6.78 4.22
C GLU A 41 13.35 -6.58 4.69
N GLN A 42 13.64 -6.86 5.96
CA GLN A 42 14.99 -6.73 6.47
C GLN A 42 15.96 -7.60 5.64
N GLY A 43 17.00 -6.96 5.09
CA GLY A 43 17.98 -7.63 4.21
C GLY A 43 17.52 -7.84 2.76
N ASN A 44 16.26 -7.58 2.42
CA ASN A 44 15.78 -7.56 1.05
C ASN A 44 16.07 -6.20 0.40
N GLN A 45 16.53 -6.21 -0.85
CA GLN A 45 16.86 -5.02 -1.64
C GLN A 45 16.14 -5.00 -3.00
N ASN A 46 15.28 -5.99 -3.29
CA ASN A 46 14.63 -6.17 -4.58
C ASN A 46 13.24 -5.48 -4.68
N TYR A 47 12.96 -4.53 -3.78
CA TYR A 47 11.73 -3.74 -3.83
C TYR A 47 12.00 -2.41 -4.54
N LEU A 48 10.96 -1.80 -5.11
CA LEU A 48 11.05 -0.48 -5.69
C LEU A 48 11.10 0.55 -4.55
N THR A 49 12.16 1.35 -4.54
CA THR A 49 12.49 2.24 -3.41
C THR A 49 11.54 3.44 -3.32
N PRO A 50 11.52 4.17 -2.19
CA PRO A 50 10.72 5.39 -2.04
C PRO A 50 10.91 6.39 -3.19
N GLU A 51 12.15 6.58 -3.67
CA GLU A 51 12.46 7.49 -4.77
C GLU A 51 11.78 7.10 -6.08
N PHE A 52 11.69 5.79 -6.35
CA PHE A 52 11.03 5.30 -7.55
C PHE A 52 9.54 5.64 -7.54
N TRP A 53 8.89 5.52 -6.38
CA TRP A 53 7.46 5.77 -6.25
C TRP A 53 7.09 7.24 -6.09
N LYS A 54 8.04 8.08 -5.69
CA LYS A 54 7.80 9.48 -5.36
C LYS A 54 6.94 10.24 -6.38
N PRO A 55 7.18 10.17 -7.70
CA PRO A 55 6.33 10.88 -8.66
C PRO A 55 4.86 10.45 -8.62
N MET A 56 4.60 9.16 -8.41
CA MET A 56 3.23 8.64 -8.33
C MET A 56 2.56 8.98 -7.00
N VAL A 57 3.29 8.91 -5.88
CA VAL A 57 2.76 9.29 -4.56
C VAL A 57 2.44 10.78 -4.52
N ASP A 58 3.34 11.61 -5.05
CA ASP A 58 3.15 13.06 -5.16
C ASP A 58 1.95 13.40 -6.07
N GLU A 59 1.78 12.71 -7.19
CA GLU A 59 0.66 12.91 -8.13
C GLU A 59 -0.71 12.73 -7.45
N VAL A 60 -0.83 11.77 -6.54
CA VAL A 60 -2.09 11.53 -5.81
C VAL A 60 -2.14 12.18 -4.44
N GLY A 61 -1.08 12.90 -4.03
CA GLY A 61 -0.96 13.50 -2.70
C GLY A 61 -1.15 12.48 -1.56
N GLY A 62 -0.62 11.27 -1.75
CA GLY A 62 -0.96 10.12 -0.91
C GLY A 62 -0.09 9.93 0.34
N THR A 63 -0.63 9.23 1.33
CA THR A 63 0.10 8.71 2.51
C THR A 63 0.54 7.28 2.24
N ILE A 64 1.79 6.92 2.54
CA ILE A 64 2.24 5.53 2.42
C ILE A 64 1.59 4.70 3.52
N VAL A 65 0.94 3.59 3.14
CA VAL A 65 0.28 2.71 4.11
C VAL A 65 0.81 1.28 4.07
N GLU A 66 0.96 0.70 5.25
CA GLU A 66 1.31 -0.71 5.47
C GLU A 66 0.47 -1.30 6.61
N CYS A 67 0.48 -2.62 6.78
CA CYS A 67 -0.08 -3.28 7.97
C CYS A 67 0.96 -4.26 8.50
N ASN A 68 0.90 -4.55 9.80
CA ASN A 68 1.72 -5.58 10.39
C ASN A 68 1.38 -6.96 9.79
N THR A 69 2.39 -7.81 9.66
CA THR A 69 2.20 -9.16 9.11
C THR A 69 1.49 -10.07 10.11
N ALA A 70 0.27 -10.49 9.78
CA ALA A 70 -0.58 -11.31 10.66
C ALA A 70 -0.04 -12.73 10.95
N TYR A 71 0.85 -13.25 10.12
CA TYR A 71 1.40 -14.61 10.25
C TYR A 71 2.68 -14.66 11.12
N GLY A 72 3.03 -13.54 11.75
CA GLY A 72 4.32 -13.38 12.42
C GLY A 72 5.47 -13.39 11.42
N ASP A 73 6.65 -13.00 11.87
CA ASP A 73 7.82 -13.18 11.04
C ASP A 73 8.50 -14.55 11.29
N ALA A 74 8.24 -15.50 10.41
CA ALA A 74 8.83 -16.83 10.49
C ALA A 74 10.30 -16.90 9.98
N SER A 75 10.82 -15.80 9.42
CA SER A 75 12.06 -15.80 8.62
C SER A 75 13.07 -14.69 8.97
N GLY A 76 12.91 -13.99 10.08
CA GLY A 76 13.80 -12.92 10.55
C GLY A 76 13.46 -11.49 10.07
N GLY A 77 12.34 -11.29 9.36
CA GLY A 77 11.67 -10.00 9.22
C GLY A 77 11.12 -9.39 10.53
N VAL A 78 10.65 -8.15 10.41
CA VAL A 78 10.38 -7.29 11.59
C VAL A 78 9.07 -6.53 11.46
N ARG A 79 8.19 -7.00 10.56
CA ARG A 79 6.94 -6.32 10.20
C ARG A 79 5.73 -6.81 10.99
N ASP A 80 5.88 -7.70 11.96
CA ASP A 80 4.77 -8.23 12.74
C ASP A 80 4.45 -7.42 14.02
N HIS A 81 5.34 -6.49 14.39
CA HIS A 81 5.13 -5.56 15.50
C HIS A 81 5.32 -4.12 15.03
N THR A 82 4.40 -3.24 15.43
CA THR A 82 4.37 -1.82 15.03
C THR A 82 5.70 -1.10 15.22
N GLU A 83 6.35 -1.24 16.39
CA GLU A 83 7.60 -0.56 16.69
C GLU A 83 8.73 -0.96 15.72
N THR A 84 8.88 -2.25 15.48
CA THR A 84 9.95 -2.76 14.61
C THR A 84 9.64 -2.53 13.14
N HIS A 85 8.36 -2.52 12.77
CA HIS A 85 7.91 -2.19 11.42
C HIS A 85 8.15 -0.71 11.10
N TRP A 86 7.87 0.20 12.05
CA TRP A 86 8.21 1.62 11.92
C TRP A 86 9.71 1.82 11.71
N LYS A 87 10.55 1.12 12.49
CA LYS A 87 11.99 1.18 12.33
C LYS A 87 12.42 0.74 10.92
N LEU A 88 11.80 -0.31 10.38
CA LEU A 88 12.06 -0.76 9.01
C LEU A 88 11.67 0.33 7.98
N MET A 89 10.52 0.99 8.16
CA MET A 89 10.09 2.09 7.29
C MET A 89 11.11 3.23 7.26
N GLU A 90 11.68 3.58 8.41
CA GLU A 90 12.76 4.55 8.53
C GLU A 90 14.06 4.08 7.86
N GLU A 91 14.50 2.86 8.18
CA GLU A 91 15.74 2.26 7.63
C GLU A 91 15.69 2.14 6.11
N HIS A 92 14.51 1.91 5.54
CA HIS A 92 14.27 1.83 4.10
C HIS A 92 13.95 3.18 3.44
N GLY A 93 13.98 4.28 4.21
CA GLY A 93 13.86 5.65 3.71
C GLY A 93 12.45 6.12 3.37
N TRP A 94 11.41 5.35 3.71
CA TRP A 94 10.01 5.74 3.40
C TRP A 94 9.61 7.03 4.10
N THR A 95 9.99 7.18 5.37
CA THR A 95 9.71 8.37 6.19
C THR A 95 10.54 9.59 5.79
N THR A 96 11.52 9.45 4.88
CA THR A 96 12.30 10.59 4.37
C THR A 96 11.49 11.42 3.38
N TYR A 97 10.62 10.77 2.59
CA TYR A 97 9.88 11.42 1.52
C TYR A 97 8.38 11.52 1.77
N PHE A 98 7.83 10.67 2.64
CA PHE A 98 6.40 10.50 2.80
C PHE A 98 5.97 10.43 4.26
N ASP A 99 4.74 10.87 4.51
CA ASP A 99 4.00 10.41 5.68
C ASP A 99 3.73 8.91 5.55
N VAL A 100 3.87 8.19 6.67
CA VAL A 100 3.67 6.74 6.75
C VAL A 100 2.61 6.43 7.79
N ASP A 101 1.78 5.44 7.50
CA ASP A 101 0.77 4.92 8.40
C ASP A 101 0.80 3.38 8.43
N ILE A 102 1.02 2.82 9.61
CA ILE A 102 0.85 1.39 9.87
C ILE A 102 -0.57 1.22 10.37
N MET A 103 -1.47 0.77 9.49
CA MET A 103 -2.90 0.96 9.65
C MET A 103 -3.52 0.16 10.81
N ASP A 104 -2.84 -0.88 11.26
CA ASP A 104 -3.17 -1.75 12.40
C ASP A 104 -2.26 -1.49 13.60
N ALA A 105 -1.61 -0.32 13.66
CA ALA A 105 -0.82 0.09 14.81
C ALA A 105 -1.67 0.23 16.09
N GLU A 106 -2.95 0.58 15.93
CA GLU A 106 -3.93 0.68 17.00
C GLU A 106 -5.08 -0.29 16.78
N GLY A 107 -5.47 -0.97 17.86
CA GLY A 107 -6.66 -1.81 17.88
C GLY A 107 -7.89 -1.11 18.47
N PRO A 108 -9.04 -1.80 18.45
CA PRO A 108 -9.26 -3.05 17.70
C PRO A 108 -9.33 -2.80 16.20
N ASP A 109 -9.00 -3.83 15.40
CA ASP A 109 -9.22 -3.84 13.95
C ASP A 109 -10.70 -3.59 13.61
N VAL A 110 -10.94 -3.01 12.43
CA VAL A 110 -12.28 -2.87 11.90
C VAL A 110 -12.71 -4.16 11.21
N VAL A 111 -13.95 -4.58 11.47
CA VAL A 111 -14.55 -5.79 10.88
C VAL A 111 -15.61 -5.38 9.87
N TRP A 112 -15.35 -5.62 8.59
CA TRP A 112 -16.28 -5.33 7.50
C TRP A 112 -16.94 -6.60 6.95
N PRO A 113 -18.27 -6.64 6.80
CA PRO A 113 -18.95 -7.82 6.28
C PRO A 113 -18.69 -8.02 4.78
N VAL A 114 -18.39 -9.25 4.37
CA VAL A 114 -18.20 -9.62 2.96
C VAL A 114 -19.50 -10.18 2.40
N ARG A 115 -20.34 -9.30 1.84
CA ARG A 115 -21.64 -9.69 1.26
C ARG A 115 -21.44 -10.47 -0.03
N GLY A 116 -22.01 -11.67 -0.11
CA GLY A 116 -21.89 -12.54 -1.28
C GLY A 116 -20.49 -13.18 -1.44
N GLY A 117 -19.69 -13.19 -0.36
CA GLY A 117 -18.40 -13.86 -0.36
C GLY A 117 -18.52 -15.37 -0.62
N LYS A 118 -17.52 -15.92 -1.32
CA LYS A 118 -17.49 -17.36 -1.63
C LYS A 118 -17.05 -18.21 -0.44
N GLN A 119 -16.08 -17.73 0.33
CA GLN A 119 -15.48 -18.41 1.48
C GLN A 119 -15.36 -17.50 2.71
N LEU A 120 -15.10 -16.21 2.46
CA LEU A 120 -14.96 -15.20 3.50
C LEU A 120 -16.30 -14.52 3.78
N THR A 121 -16.70 -14.41 5.05
CA THR A 121 -17.93 -13.74 5.48
C THR A 121 -17.69 -12.35 6.05
N GLU A 122 -16.47 -12.07 6.51
CA GLU A 122 -16.04 -10.79 7.07
C GLU A 122 -14.55 -10.58 6.81
N ASN A 123 -14.11 -9.33 6.77
CA ASN A 123 -12.73 -8.94 6.61
C ASN A 123 -12.27 -8.10 7.80
N HIS A 124 -11.13 -8.45 8.36
CA HIS A 124 -10.50 -7.72 9.45
C HIS A 124 -9.42 -6.83 8.85
N LEU A 125 -9.50 -5.54 9.12
CA LEU A 125 -8.68 -4.51 8.51
C LEU A 125 -8.09 -3.62 9.60
N GLY A 126 -6.87 -3.14 9.40
CA GLY A 126 -6.28 -2.15 10.29
C GLY A 126 -7.21 -0.95 10.46
N LYS A 127 -7.44 -0.56 11.71
CA LYS A 127 -8.39 0.47 12.12
C LYS A 127 -8.29 1.76 11.30
N HIS A 128 -7.07 2.20 10.94
CA HIS A 128 -6.86 3.46 10.23
C HIS A 128 -7.34 3.42 8.77
N ILE A 129 -7.82 2.29 8.24
CA ILE A 129 -8.43 2.25 6.91
C ILE A 129 -9.63 3.18 6.78
N GLU A 130 -10.31 3.45 7.90
CA GLU A 130 -11.45 4.37 7.95
C GLU A 130 -11.03 5.85 7.82
N ASP A 131 -9.73 6.16 7.89
CA ASP A 131 -9.22 7.53 7.73
C ASP A 131 -9.01 7.94 6.26
N TYR A 132 -9.19 7.00 5.30
CA TYR A 132 -8.91 7.22 3.88
C TYR A 132 -10.15 7.04 3.03
N ASP A 133 -10.32 7.94 2.06
CA ASP A 133 -11.45 7.94 1.11
C ASP A 133 -11.15 7.09 -0.13
N SER A 134 -9.86 6.93 -0.45
CA SER A 134 -9.38 6.23 -1.65
C SER A 134 -8.10 5.46 -1.36
N MET A 135 -7.83 4.41 -2.14
CA MET A 135 -6.58 3.65 -2.05
C MET A 135 -6.00 3.35 -3.43
N LEU A 136 -4.71 3.67 -3.60
CA LEU A 136 -3.86 3.22 -4.69
C LEU A 136 -2.98 2.07 -4.20
N VAL A 137 -2.96 0.95 -4.92
CA VAL A 137 -2.12 -0.20 -4.59
C VAL A 137 -0.99 -0.30 -5.62
N LEU A 138 0.24 -0.17 -5.15
CA LEU A 138 1.47 -0.31 -5.93
C LEU A 138 2.14 -1.62 -5.50
N ALA A 139 2.06 -2.64 -6.35
CA ALA A 139 2.49 -4.01 -6.08
C ALA A 139 3.41 -4.56 -7.17
#